data_AF-X1IA90-F1
#
_entry.id   AF-X1IA90-F1
#
_cell.length_a   1.000
_cell.length_b   1.000
_cell.length_c   1.000
_cell.angle_alpha   90.00
_cell.angle_beta   90.00
_cell.angle_gamma   90.00
#
_symmetry.space_group_name_H-M   'P 1'
#
loop_
_entity.id
_entity.type
_entity.pdbx_description
1 polymer ?
#
loop_
_entity_poly.entity_id
_entity_poly.type
_entity_poly.pdbx_seq_one_letter_code
_entity_poly.pdbx_strand_id
1 'polypeptide(L)'
;RPDRFFRKIVWGMLPRNRRGRDALARIHVYISDIPERFKNRYQNLTPLDIQNADVSRLQNKFIHLETICTRIGWKNREVEI
;
A
#
# COMPACT_ATOMS: atom_id res chain seq x y z
N ARG A 1 -6.73 -7.27 5.30
CA ARG A 1 -5.42 -6.66 5.57
C ARG A 1 -5.20 -5.53 4.56
N PRO A 2 -4.94 -4.30 5.01
CA PRO A 2 -4.87 -3.09 4.17
C PRO A 2 -3.86 -3.17 3.01
N ASP A 3 -2.67 -3.69 3.27
CA ASP A 3 -1.62 -3.96 2.27
C ASP A 3 -2.11 -4.77 1.06
N ARG A 4 -2.79 -5.89 1.31
CA ARG A 4 -3.32 -6.80 0.28
C ARG A 4 -4.47 -6.15 -0.46
N PHE A 5 -5.30 -5.39 0.25
CA PHE A 5 -6.38 -4.64 -0.35
C PHE A 5 -5.83 -3.60 -1.34
N PHE A 6 -4.88 -2.77 -0.90
CA PHE A 6 -4.23 -1.77 -1.75
C PHE A 6 -3.54 -2.43 -2.97
N ARG A 7 -2.76 -3.51 -2.74
CA ARG A 7 -2.13 -4.28 -3.82
C ARG A 7 -3.13 -4.83 -4.84
N LYS A 8 -4.32 -5.26 -4.38
CA LYS A 8 -5.41 -5.72 -5.26
C LYS A 8 -5.99 -4.59 -6.10
N ILE A 9 -6.15 -3.38 -5.54
CA ILE A 9 -6.58 -2.20 -6.29
C ILE A 9 -5.56 -1.85 -7.37
N VAL A 10 -4.27 -1.82 -7.04
CA VAL A 10 -3.18 -1.59 -8.01
C VAL A 10 -3.21 -2.64 -9.12
N TRP A 11 -3.42 -3.92 -8.79
CA TRP A 11 -3.58 -4.97 -9.80
C TRP A 11 -4.77 -4.72 -10.74
N GLY A 12 -5.87 -4.19 -10.21
CA GLY A 12 -7.04 -3.79 -11.01
C GLY A 12 -6.74 -2.70 -12.05
N MET A 13 -5.68 -1.91 -11.84
CA MET A 13 -5.23 -0.84 -12.74
C MET A 13 -4.17 -1.31 -13.75
N LEU A 14 -3.66 -2.54 -13.63
CA LEU A 14 -2.62 -3.09 -14.48
C LEU A 14 -3.20 -4.02 -15.57
N PRO A 15 -2.51 -4.18 -16.72
CA PRO A 15 -2.96 -5.10 -17.76
C PRO A 15 -2.91 -6.56 -17.26
N ARG A 16 -3.94 -7.35 -17.58
CA ARG A 16 -4.06 -8.76 -17.13
C ARG A 16 -3.19 -9.75 -17.93
N ASN A 17 -1.95 -9.38 -18.20
CA ASN A 17 -0.97 -10.16 -18.94
C ASN A 17 0.35 -10.26 -18.17
N ARG A 18 1.38 -10.85 -18.80
CA ARG A 18 2.71 -10.99 -18.20
C ARG A 18 3.30 -9.64 -17.77
N ARG A 19 3.17 -8.60 -18.60
CA ARG A 19 3.70 -7.25 -18.28
C ARG A 19 3.10 -6.67 -17.02
N GLY A 20 1.80 -6.85 -16.79
CA GLY A 20 1.15 -6.39 -15.56
C GLY A 20 1.59 -7.20 -14.34
N ARG A 21 1.78 -8.52 -14.48
CA ARG A 21 2.31 -9.36 -13.39
C ARG A 21 3.72 -8.93 -13.01
N ASP A 22 4.57 -8.66 -14.00
CA ASP A 22 5.94 -8.18 -13.80
C ASP A 22 5.94 -6.80 -13.12
N ALA A 23 5.03 -5.90 -13.51
CA ALA A 23 4.87 -4.60 -12.85
C ALA A 23 4.42 -4.73 -11.40
N LEU A 24 3.42 -5.57 -11.13
CA LEU A 24 2.93 -5.82 -9.78
C LEU A 24 4.01 -6.46 -8.88
N ALA A 25 4.90 -7.29 -9.44
CA ALA A 25 6.01 -7.92 -8.72
C ALA A 25 7.04 -6.90 -8.20
N ARG A 26 7.21 -5.75 -8.86
CA ARG A 26 8.12 -4.68 -8.42
C ARG A 26 7.56 -3.85 -7.26
N ILE A 27 6.24 -3.84 -7.09
CA ILE A 27 5.57 -3.05 -6.06
C ILE A 27 5.55 -3.82 -4.75
N HIS A 28 6.11 -3.23 -3.70
CA HIS A 28 6.07 -3.77 -2.34
C HIS A 28 5.27 -2.80 -1.46
N VAL A 29 4.32 -3.34 -0.69
CA VAL A 29 3.40 -2.55 0.13
C VAL A 29 3.55 -3.02 1.57
N TYR A 30 3.87 -2.09 2.46
CA TYR A 30 4.02 -2.33 3.89
C TYR A 30 3.02 -1.46 4.65
N ILE A 31 2.73 -1.86 5.89
CA ILE A 31 1.88 -1.11 6.82
C ILE A 31 2.83 -0.51 7.84
N SER A 32 2.66 0.78 8.14
CA SER A 32 3.54 1.56 9.03
C SER A 32 4.92 1.84 8.43
N ASP A 33 5.86 0.88 8.48
CA ASP A 33 7.23 1.06 7.97
C ASP A 33 7.69 -0.19 7.19
N ILE A 34 8.81 -0.07 6.49
CA ILE A 34 9.53 -1.19 5.87
C ILE A 34 10.17 -2.02 6.99
N PRO A 35 9.81 -3.31 7.14
CA PRO A 35 10.39 -4.16 8.19
C PRO A 35 11.91 -4.20 8.10
N GLU A 36 12.60 -4.27 9.25
CA GLU A 36 14.06 -4.17 9.33
C GLU A 36 14.79 -5.20 8.43
N ARG A 37 14.25 -6.42 8.34
CA ARG A 37 14.74 -7.48 7.42
C ARG A 37 14.77 -7.07 5.95
N PHE A 38 14.01 -6.06 5.56
CA PHE A 38 13.93 -5.54 4.20
C PHE A 38 14.62 -4.19 4.02
N LYS A 39 15.05 -3.51 5.09
CA LYS A 39 15.74 -2.20 4.98
C LYS A 39 17.00 -2.29 4.10
N ASN A 40 17.74 -3.40 4.18
CA ASN A 40 18.91 -3.65 3.33
C ASN A 40 18.60 -3.68 1.82
N ARG A 41 17.37 -4.02 1.43
CA ARG A 41 16.96 -4.00 0.02
C ARG A 41 16.67 -2.58 -0.49
N TYR A 42 16.35 -1.65 0.41
CA TYR A 42 15.84 -0.30 0.10
C TYR A 42 16.73 0.80 0.68
N GLN A 43 18.04 0.57 0.80
CA GLN A 43 18.97 1.48 1.49
C GLN A 43 19.01 2.90 0.90
N ASN A 44 18.76 3.05 -0.41
CA ASN A 44 18.80 4.34 -1.12
C ASN A 44 17.40 4.91 -1.40
N LEU A 45 16.37 4.51 -0.62
CA LEU A 45 15.01 4.97 -0.86
C LEU A 45 14.79 6.35 -0.23
N THR A 46 14.61 7.36 -1.07
CA THR A 46 14.15 8.68 -0.62
C THR A 46 12.62 8.65 -0.53
N PRO A 47 12.01 9.00 0.62
CA PRO A 47 10.57 9.16 0.71
C PRO A 47 10.10 10.18 -0.33
N LEU A 48 9.11 9.80 -1.13
CA LEU A 48 8.52 10.66 -2.13
C LEU A 48 7.03 10.80 -1.86
N ASP A 49 6.62 12.04 -1.57
CA ASP A 49 5.22 12.38 -1.43
C ASP A 49 4.60 12.69 -2.80
N ILE A 50 3.56 11.94 -3.15
CA ILE A 50 2.82 12.16 -4.39
C ILE A 50 1.74 13.20 -4.13
N GLN A 51 2.06 14.47 -4.41
CA GLN A 51 1.15 15.62 -4.20
C GLN A 51 -0.24 15.41 -4.82
N ASN A 52 -0.29 14.76 -5.98
CA ASN A 52 -1.56 14.43 -6.66
C ASN A 52 -2.44 13.41 -5.92
N ALA A 53 -1.89 12.65 -4.97
CA ALA A 53 -2.61 11.66 -4.19
C ALA A 53 -2.88 12.11 -2.74
N ASP A 54 -2.56 13.37 -2.42
CA ASP A 54 -2.72 13.89 -1.07
C ASP A 54 -4.19 14.11 -0.68
N VAL A 55 -4.51 13.84 0.58
CA VAL A 55 -5.87 13.97 1.13
C VAL A 55 -6.35 15.43 1.14
N SER A 56 -5.46 16.41 1.23
CA SER A 56 -5.80 17.84 1.18
C SER A 56 -6.49 18.25 -0.13
N ARG A 57 -6.28 17.50 -1.21
CA ARG A 57 -6.98 17.72 -2.48
C ARG A 57 -8.47 17.37 -2.39
N LEU A 58 -8.85 16.52 -1.43
CA LEU A 58 -10.23 16.14 -1.22
C LEU A 58 -10.92 17.15 -0.29
N GLN A 59 -11.93 17.85 -0.80
CA GLN A 59 -12.72 18.82 -0.01
C GLN A 59 -13.82 18.16 0.85
N ASN A 60 -13.99 16.84 0.75
CA ASN A 60 -15.09 16.09 1.33
C ASN A 60 -14.60 15.06 2.37
N LYS A 61 -15.56 14.43 3.06
CA LYS A 61 -15.28 13.36 4.03
C LYS A 61 -14.47 12.23 3.37
N PHE A 62 -13.41 11.80 4.03
CA PHE A 62 -12.63 10.62 3.67
C PHE A 62 -12.75 9.53 4.73
N ILE A 63 -12.27 8.34 4.39
CA ILE A 63 -12.20 7.20 5.29
C ILE A 63 -10.84 6.53 5.15
N HIS A 64 -10.27 6.09 6.27
CA HIS A 64 -9.02 5.36 6.26
C HIS A 64 -9.21 3.90 5.81
N LEU A 65 -8.20 3.41 5.10
CA LEU A 65 -8.18 2.03 4.61
C LEU A 65 -8.20 1.01 5.75
N GLU A 66 -7.56 1.35 6.87
CA GLU A 66 -7.62 0.59 8.12
C GLU A 66 -9.06 0.41 8.59
N THR A 67 -9.82 1.49 8.73
CA THR A 67 -11.21 1.47 9.19
C THR A 67 -12.09 0.55 8.34
N ILE A 68 -11.93 0.62 7.02
CA ILE A 68 -12.65 -0.26 6.08
C ILE A 68 -12.26 -1.72 6.31
N CYS A 69 -10.96 -2.01 6.34
CA CYS A 69 -10.47 -3.37 6.47
C CYS A 69 -10.89 -4.00 7.80
N THR A 70 -10.82 -3.25 8.90
CA THR A 70 -11.21 -3.70 10.23
C THR A 70 -12.71 -4.04 10.27
N ARG A 71 -13.56 -3.19 9.70
CA ARG A 71 -15.02 -3.44 9.61
C ARG A 71 -15.36 -4.69 8.78
N ILE A 72 -14.57 -4.99 7.75
CA ILE A 72 -14.76 -6.18 6.89
C ILE A 72 -14.24 -7.46 7.57
N GLY A 73 -13.57 -7.36 8.73
CA GLY A 73 -13.10 -8.50 9.51
C GLY A 73 -11.58 -8.69 9.53
N TRP A 74 -10.80 -7.68 9.15
CA TRP A 74 -9.37 -7.71 9.39
C TRP A 74 -9.09 -7.54 10.89
N LYS A 75 -8.51 -8.58 11.50
CA LYS A 75 -8.04 -8.53 12.89
C LYS A 75 -6.66 -7.86 12.89
N ASN A 76 -6.59 -6.64 13.42
CA ASN A 76 -5.36 -5.87 13.56
C ASN A 76 -4.44 -6.61 14.56
N ARG A 77 -3.54 -7.44 14.04
CA ARG A 77 -2.47 -8.05 14.83
C ARG A 77 -1.28 -7.11 14.74
N GLU A 78 -0.61 -6.87 15.86
CA GLU A 78 0.60 -6.05 15.96
C GLU A 78 1.48 -6.25 14.73
N VAL A 79 1.55 -5.20 13.91
CA VAL A 79 2.36 -5.21 12.70
C VAL A 79 3.79 -4.99 13.18
N GLU A 80 4.68 -5.95 12.94
CA GLU A 80 6.12 -5.82 13.20
C GLU A 80 6.61 -4.46 12.67
N ILE A 81 7.21 -3.67 13.56
CA ILE A 81 7.92 -2.42 13.25
C ILE A 81 9.32 -2.78 12.77
#